data_AF-A0A1X7DT59-F1
#
_entry.id   AF-A0A1X7DT59-F1
#
_cell.length_a   1.000
_cell.length_b   1.000
_cell.length_c   1.000
_cell.angle_alpha   90.00
_cell.angle_beta   90.00
_cell.angle_gamma   90.00
#
_symmetry.space_group_name_H-M   'P 1'
#
loop_
_entity.id
_entity.type
_entity.pdbx_description
1 polymer ?
#
loop_
_entity_poly.entity_id
_entity_poly.type
_entity_poly.pdbx_seq_one_letter_code
_entity_poly.pdbx_strand_id
1 'polypeptide(L)'
;MDLADSFAQTEFGVSWFKTLGGVNGAKQLMSTASATYFEKIWNDASRPDLIPRPGDIIIWGGSAINEWGHVAVVKTATRDGVTVIQHDGFAPPLVWVPNPNGQGGGYYSSKPAHLATLGYYGEGTGMVSGWLRPKWAKVVYTGADQRGYGPAPTKPTTPAAKPVAASLWMPGAVRSPQPGKVAVNTKLPRRVTWHITSDVDPGKQQPLFSGVATYLKNQGYCPHLTWDPVIGHIEQYYPADVGARALRMWNEDGARNIQIEILFSRGAYREGRQYGELTDTPLKGLAQIL
;
A
#
# COMPACT_ATOMS: atom_id res chain seq x y z
N MET A 1 5.89 11.33 16.05
CA MET A 1 6.82 10.19 16.17
C MET A 1 6.09 8.85 16.13
N ASP A 2 5.13 8.64 17.04
CA ASP A 2 4.45 7.34 17.25
C ASP A 2 3.91 6.66 15.98
N LEU A 3 3.40 7.42 15.02
CA LEU A 3 2.92 6.86 13.76
C LEU A 3 4.05 6.25 12.93
N ALA A 4 5.20 6.91 12.85
CA ALA A 4 6.37 6.39 12.14
C ALA A 4 6.94 5.16 12.87
N ASP A 5 6.95 5.19 14.21
CA ASP A 5 7.38 4.06 15.05
C ASP A 5 6.49 2.84 14.83
N SER A 6 5.17 3.02 14.89
CA SER A 6 4.18 1.98 14.65
C SER A 6 4.27 1.42 13.23
N PHE A 7 4.43 2.29 12.23
CA PHE A 7 4.65 1.88 10.85
C PHE A 7 5.90 1.02 10.72
N ALA A 8 7.06 1.48 11.19
CA ALA A 8 8.30 0.72 11.10
C ALA A 8 8.23 -0.61 11.85
N GLN A 9 7.61 -0.64 13.03
CA GLN A 9 7.42 -1.88 13.78
C GLN A 9 6.51 -2.87 13.04
N THR A 10 5.47 -2.37 12.37
CA THR A 10 4.57 -3.19 11.57
C THR A 10 5.28 -3.76 10.35
N GLU A 11 6.02 -2.92 9.62
CA GLU A 11 6.72 -3.33 8.39
C GLU A 11 7.82 -4.35 8.67
N PHE A 12 8.59 -4.21 9.75
CA PHE A 12 9.75 -5.07 10.00
C PHE A 12 9.52 -6.15 11.05
N GLY A 13 8.35 -6.19 11.71
CA GLY A 13 8.06 -7.16 12.77
C GLY A 13 9.02 -7.09 13.96
N VAL A 14 9.74 -5.99 14.13
CA VAL A 14 10.71 -5.76 15.21
C VAL A 14 10.43 -4.41 15.86
N SER A 15 10.80 -4.25 17.15
CA SER A 15 10.60 -3.00 17.89
C SER A 15 11.11 -1.78 17.12
N TRP A 16 10.33 -0.70 17.13
CA TRP A 16 10.71 0.60 16.55
C TRP A 16 12.06 1.11 17.06
N PHE A 17 12.45 0.77 18.30
CA PHE A 17 13.74 1.15 18.86
C PHE A 17 14.93 0.52 18.11
N LYS A 18 14.74 -0.65 17.47
CA LYS A 18 15.76 -1.29 16.62
C LYS A 18 15.78 -0.73 15.18
N THR A 19 14.71 -0.07 14.76
CA THR A 19 14.54 0.40 13.38
C THR A 19 14.78 1.90 13.27
N LEU A 20 14.00 2.73 13.96
CA LEU A 20 14.12 4.20 13.95
C LEU A 20 15.03 4.73 15.08
N GLY A 21 15.07 4.00 16.20
CA GLY A 21 15.87 4.38 17.38
C GLY A 21 15.20 5.46 18.23
N GLY A 22 15.74 5.68 19.43
CA GLY A 22 15.29 6.76 20.32
C GLY A 22 15.81 8.12 19.87
N VAL A 23 14.91 9.10 19.76
CA VAL A 23 15.23 10.49 19.42
C VAL A 23 14.54 11.46 20.37
N ASN A 24 15.15 12.62 20.57
CA ASN A 24 14.51 13.74 21.28
C ASN A 24 13.58 14.53 20.36
N GLY A 25 13.78 14.46 19.04
CA GLY A 25 12.91 15.10 18.05
C GLY A 25 13.00 14.43 16.68
N ALA A 26 11.92 14.54 15.90
CA ALA A 26 11.77 13.93 14.59
C ALA A 26 12.94 14.24 13.63
N LYS A 27 13.51 15.45 13.68
CA LYS A 27 14.64 15.86 12.83
C LYS A 27 15.88 14.96 12.95
N GLN A 28 16.04 14.27 14.08
CA GLN A 28 17.20 13.41 14.35
C GLN A 28 17.10 12.04 13.65
N LEU A 29 15.93 11.66 13.14
CA LEU A 29 15.74 10.33 12.54
C LEU A 29 16.68 10.04 11.36
N MET A 30 17.07 11.06 10.60
CA MET A 30 18.04 10.86 9.52
C MET A 30 19.40 10.38 10.03
N SER A 31 19.83 10.75 11.24
CA SER A 31 21.08 10.25 11.82
C SER A 31 20.88 8.95 12.59
N THR A 32 19.77 8.77 13.31
CA THR A 32 19.58 7.62 14.22
C THR A 32 19.02 6.36 13.57
N ALA A 33 18.19 6.50 12.52
CA ALA A 33 17.52 5.33 11.95
C ALA A 33 18.53 4.30 11.43
N SER A 34 18.21 3.03 11.63
CA SER A 34 19.09 1.89 11.36
C SER A 34 19.25 1.69 9.86
N ALA A 35 20.51 1.74 9.39
CA ALA A 35 20.86 1.41 8.02
C ALA A 35 20.59 -0.08 7.67
N THR A 36 20.33 -0.93 8.67
CA THR A 36 19.90 -2.32 8.43
C THR A 36 18.51 -2.37 7.81
N TYR A 37 17.60 -1.47 8.23
CA TYR A 37 16.20 -1.49 7.86
C TYR A 37 15.82 -0.39 6.87
N PHE A 38 16.63 0.67 6.77
CA PHE A 38 16.36 1.78 5.87
C PHE A 38 17.56 2.14 4.99
N GLU A 39 17.28 2.53 3.76
CA GLU A 39 18.14 3.39 2.97
C GLU A 39 17.83 4.84 3.34
N LYS A 40 18.88 5.63 3.62
CA LYS A 40 18.75 7.04 3.98
C LYS A 40 18.97 7.89 2.74
N ILE A 41 17.95 8.61 2.32
CA ILE A 41 18.01 9.47 1.14
C ILE A 41 17.93 10.90 1.61
N TRP A 42 19.05 11.61 1.53
CA TRP A 42 19.13 13.02 1.89
C TRP A 42 18.48 13.87 0.80
N ASN A 43 17.74 14.88 1.21
CA ASN A 43 17.18 15.85 0.28
C ASN A 43 18.30 16.62 -0.41
N ASP A 44 18.12 16.92 -1.68
CA ASP A 44 19.07 17.66 -2.49
C ASP A 44 18.31 18.67 -3.34
N ALA A 45 18.39 19.94 -2.95
CA ALA A 45 17.68 21.02 -3.63
C ALA A 45 18.14 21.21 -5.09
N SER A 46 19.31 20.68 -5.47
CA SER A 46 19.77 20.69 -6.86
C SER A 46 19.13 19.60 -7.74
N ARG A 47 18.41 18.64 -7.14
CA ARG A 47 17.73 17.55 -7.84
C ARG A 47 16.22 17.56 -7.58
N PRO A 48 15.44 18.38 -8.31
CA PRO A 48 14.00 18.51 -8.09
C PRO A 48 13.19 17.26 -8.49
N ASP A 49 13.80 16.30 -9.17
CA ASP A 49 13.23 14.99 -9.48
C ASP A 49 13.51 13.94 -8.39
N LEU A 50 14.42 14.24 -7.46
CA LEU A 50 14.64 13.43 -6.27
C LEU A 50 13.49 13.66 -5.29
N ILE A 51 12.42 12.87 -5.45
CA ILE A 51 11.25 12.91 -4.59
C ILE A 51 11.06 11.58 -3.83
N PRO A 52 10.46 11.61 -2.64
CA PRO A 52 10.12 10.40 -1.89
C PRO A 52 9.07 9.57 -2.63
N ARG A 53 8.95 8.29 -2.25
CA ARG A 53 8.02 7.32 -2.83
C ARG A 53 6.99 6.86 -1.80
N PRO A 54 5.84 6.30 -2.24
CA PRO A 54 4.89 5.67 -1.33
C PRO A 54 5.57 4.65 -0.40
N GLY A 55 5.33 4.79 0.91
CA GLY A 55 5.92 3.97 1.96
C GLY A 55 7.26 4.46 2.51
N ASP A 56 7.87 5.50 1.93
CA ASP A 56 9.01 6.18 2.55
C ASP A 56 8.55 6.92 3.83
N ILE A 57 9.43 7.07 4.81
CA ILE A 57 9.22 7.93 5.99
C ILE A 57 9.95 9.25 5.73
N ILE A 58 9.21 10.33 5.48
CA ILE A 58 9.78 11.66 5.21
C ILE A 58 10.00 12.44 6.50
N ILE A 59 11.12 13.17 6.57
CA ILE A 59 11.58 13.88 7.77
C ILE A 59 11.90 15.34 7.43
N TRP A 60 11.30 16.26 8.19
CA TRP A 60 11.62 17.69 8.15
C TRP A 60 12.51 18.10 9.33
N GLY A 61 13.40 19.06 9.06
CA GLY A 61 14.45 19.50 9.98
C GLY A 61 14.00 20.43 11.11
N GLY A 62 12.77 20.93 11.08
CA GLY A 62 12.24 21.89 12.05
C GLY A 62 12.41 23.34 11.60
N SER A 63 11.68 24.21 12.28
CA SER A 63 11.67 25.66 12.05
C SER A 63 11.80 26.40 13.38
N ALA A 64 11.88 27.74 13.35
CA ALA A 64 11.97 28.55 14.57
C ALA A 64 10.78 28.34 15.53
N ILE A 65 9.60 28.00 15.02
CA ILE A 65 8.39 27.80 15.83
C ILE A 65 8.16 26.32 16.22
N ASN A 66 8.95 25.41 15.67
CA ASN A 66 8.98 23.99 16.06
C ASN A 66 10.35 23.42 15.72
N GLU A 67 11.24 23.43 16.71
CA GLU A 67 12.62 22.99 16.56
C GLU A 67 12.78 21.46 16.50
N TRP A 68 11.73 20.70 16.82
CA TRP A 68 11.77 19.23 16.89
C TRP A 68 11.74 18.57 15.51
N GLY A 69 11.29 19.31 14.49
CA GLY A 69 11.06 18.79 13.15
C GLY A 69 9.69 18.14 12.99
N HIS A 70 9.53 17.42 11.88
CA HIS A 70 8.32 16.67 11.62
C HIS A 70 8.62 15.34 10.94
N VAL A 71 7.74 14.36 11.11
CA VAL A 71 7.88 13.04 10.45
C VAL A 71 6.52 12.53 10.02
N ALA A 72 6.46 11.94 8.82
CA ALA A 72 5.25 11.34 8.31
C ALA A 72 5.55 10.19 7.33
N VAL A 73 4.54 9.33 7.07
CA VAL A 73 4.64 8.25 6.09
C VAL A 73 4.09 8.74 4.75
N VAL A 74 4.86 8.57 3.69
CA VAL A 74 4.52 9.05 2.36
C VAL A 74 3.45 8.18 1.73
N LYS A 75 2.35 8.81 1.28
CA LYS A 75 1.31 8.14 0.48
C LYS A 75 1.53 8.37 -1.00
N THR A 76 1.77 9.63 -1.41
CA THR A 76 2.09 10.03 -2.78
C THR A 76 2.96 11.27 -2.76
N ALA A 77 3.79 11.47 -3.79
CA ALA A 77 4.63 12.65 -3.90
C ALA A 77 4.63 13.18 -5.34
N THR A 78 4.73 14.50 -5.46
CA THR A 78 4.99 15.22 -6.72
C THR A 78 6.17 16.17 -6.51
N ARG A 79 6.54 16.94 -7.53
CA ARG A 79 7.55 18.01 -7.38
C ARG A 79 7.10 19.13 -6.44
N ASP A 80 5.80 19.33 -6.31
CA ASP A 80 5.22 20.47 -5.58
C ASP A 80 4.95 20.15 -4.11
N GLY A 81 4.92 18.86 -3.76
CA GLY A 81 4.73 18.45 -2.37
C GLY A 81 4.47 16.96 -2.21
N VAL A 82 4.03 16.61 -1.01
CA VAL A 82 3.84 15.24 -0.57
C VAL A 82 2.51 15.10 0.15
N THR A 83 1.73 14.10 -0.24
CA THR A 83 0.59 13.63 0.57
C THR A 83 1.10 12.57 1.52
N VAL A 84 0.86 12.77 2.81
CA VAL A 84 1.36 11.92 3.88
C VAL A 84 0.25 11.45 4.78
N ILE A 85 0.48 10.31 5.44
CA ILE A 85 -0.21 9.91 6.65
C ILE A 85 0.63 10.39 7.82
N GLN A 86 0.05 11.21 8.70
CA GLN A 86 0.76 11.80 9.82
C GLN A 86 -0.05 11.73 11.12
N HIS A 87 0.66 11.80 12.24
CA HIS A 87 0.13 12.15 13.55
C HIS A 87 0.80 13.46 13.98
N ASP A 88 0.17 14.23 14.87
CA ASP A 88 0.76 15.44 15.45
C ASP A 88 1.07 16.56 14.43
N GLY A 89 0.20 16.72 13.43
CA GLY A 89 0.33 17.78 12.42
C GLY A 89 -0.14 19.16 12.90
N PHE A 90 -0.04 20.17 12.03
CA PHE A 90 -0.52 21.54 12.30
C PHE A 90 -1.97 21.78 11.81
N ALA A 91 -2.76 20.71 11.67
CA ALA A 91 -4.11 20.80 11.15
C ALA A 91 -5.14 21.00 12.29
N PRO A 92 -6.10 21.95 12.17
CA PRO A 92 -7.20 22.07 13.12
C PRO A 92 -8.03 20.78 13.25
N PRO A 93 -8.65 20.52 14.41
CA PRO A 93 -8.60 21.33 15.63
C PRO A 93 -7.25 21.22 16.35
N LEU A 94 -6.72 22.36 16.78
CA LEU A 94 -5.47 22.45 17.53
C LEU A 94 -5.76 22.45 19.02
N VAL A 95 -4.98 21.69 19.79
CA VAL A 95 -5.02 21.63 21.25
C VAL A 95 -3.69 22.05 21.82
N TRP A 96 -3.72 22.78 22.92
CA TRP A 96 -2.51 23.14 23.66
C TRP A 96 -1.97 21.90 24.37
N VAL A 97 -0.72 21.55 24.09
CA VAL A 97 0.02 20.47 24.76
C VAL A 97 1.16 21.10 25.56
N PRO A 98 1.13 21.00 26.90
CA PRO A 98 2.23 21.48 27.74
C PRO A 98 3.47 20.61 27.56
N ASN A 99 4.64 21.25 27.57
CA ASN A 99 5.92 20.55 27.46
C ASN A 99 6.17 19.72 28.74
N PRO A 100 6.50 18.42 28.64
CA PRO A 100 6.70 17.56 29.82
C PRO A 100 7.79 18.06 30.78
N ASN A 101 8.72 18.88 30.30
CA ASN A 101 9.81 19.45 31.09
C ASN A 101 9.46 20.80 31.77
N GLY A 102 8.22 21.27 31.66
CA GLY A 102 7.75 22.52 32.28
C GLY A 102 8.13 23.81 31.55
N GLN A 103 8.77 23.74 30.38
CA GLN A 103 9.14 24.91 29.58
C GLN A 103 8.08 25.26 28.53
N GLY A 104 6.91 25.73 28.97
CA GLY A 104 5.84 26.18 28.08
C GLY A 104 5.02 25.05 27.43
N GLY A 105 4.58 25.23 26.19
CA GLY A 105 3.79 24.28 25.42
C GLY A 105 3.61 24.72 23.97
N GLY A 106 2.91 23.90 23.17
CA GLY A 106 2.62 24.20 21.76
C GLY A 106 1.21 23.79 21.37
N TYR A 107 0.70 24.34 20.27
CA TYR A 107 -0.59 23.95 19.70
C TYR A 107 -0.39 22.85 18.65
N TYR A 108 -1.02 21.71 18.85
CA TYR A 108 -0.89 20.52 17.99
C TYR A 108 -2.24 19.99 17.55
N SER A 109 -2.30 19.33 16.39
CA SER A 109 -3.56 18.72 15.92
C SER A 109 -4.03 17.65 16.89
N SER A 110 -5.29 17.72 17.33
CA SER A 110 -5.93 16.64 18.08
C SER A 110 -6.48 15.52 17.18
N LYS A 111 -6.16 15.54 15.88
CA LYS A 111 -6.58 14.50 14.95
C LYS A 111 -5.75 13.23 15.21
N PRO A 112 -6.39 12.05 15.18
CA PRO A 112 -5.69 10.79 14.98
C PRO A 112 -4.84 10.80 13.71
N ALA A 113 -4.20 9.67 13.40
CA ALA A 113 -3.56 9.45 12.12
C ALA A 113 -4.46 9.92 10.95
N HIS A 114 -4.00 10.88 10.16
CA HIS A 114 -4.80 11.50 9.10
C HIS A 114 -3.96 11.82 7.87
N LEU A 115 -4.64 12.05 6.75
CA LEU A 115 -4.02 12.52 5.52
C LEU A 115 -3.81 14.03 5.57
N ALA A 116 -2.63 14.46 5.12
CA ALA A 116 -2.34 15.86 4.87
C ALA A 116 -1.46 16.00 3.62
N THR A 117 -1.52 17.16 3.00
CA THR A 117 -0.60 17.55 1.93
C THR A 117 0.35 18.61 2.49
N LEU A 118 1.64 18.33 2.42
CA LEU A 118 2.71 19.18 2.95
C LEU A 118 3.69 19.52 1.83
N GLY A 119 4.30 20.71 1.90
CA GLY A 119 5.41 21.07 1.04
C GLY A 119 6.74 20.46 1.51
N TYR A 120 7.75 20.50 0.64
CA TYR A 120 9.14 20.19 1.02
C TYR A 120 9.78 21.27 1.92
N TYR A 121 9.09 22.38 2.10
CA TYR A 121 9.32 23.39 3.11
C TYR A 121 7.97 23.90 3.64
N GLY A 122 7.90 24.19 4.93
CA GLY A 122 6.72 24.81 5.54
C GLY A 122 7.04 25.51 6.87
N GLU A 123 6.25 26.53 7.20
CA GLU A 123 6.24 27.10 8.54
C GLU A 123 5.77 26.02 9.54
N GLY A 124 6.52 25.78 10.61
CA GLY A 124 6.25 24.70 11.58
C GLY A 124 6.95 23.37 11.27
N THR A 125 7.14 22.99 10.01
CA THR A 125 7.89 21.76 9.67
C THR A 125 9.36 22.03 9.37
N GLY A 126 9.67 23.18 8.76
CA GLY A 126 11.01 23.50 8.26
C GLY A 126 11.30 22.92 6.88
N MET A 127 12.58 22.87 6.51
CA MET A 127 13.04 22.23 5.28
C MET A 127 13.07 20.70 5.44
N VAL A 128 12.69 19.94 4.40
CA VAL A 128 12.89 18.49 4.38
C VAL A 128 14.38 18.16 4.47
N SER A 129 14.75 17.35 5.46
CA SER A 129 16.10 16.82 5.61
C SER A 129 16.34 15.64 4.66
N GLY A 130 15.31 14.83 4.45
CA GLY A 130 15.37 13.63 3.62
C GLY A 130 14.25 12.65 3.97
N TRP A 131 14.41 11.41 3.53
CA TRP A 131 13.50 10.32 3.85
C TRP A 131 14.22 8.99 4.04
N LEU A 132 13.58 8.14 4.83
CA LEU A 132 13.99 6.76 5.08
C LEU A 132 13.17 5.87 4.16
N ARG A 133 13.85 5.16 3.26
CA ARG A 133 13.25 4.17 2.40
C ARG A 133 13.37 2.78 3.03
N PRO A 134 12.26 2.09 3.33
CA PRO A 134 12.31 0.73 3.83
C PRO A 134 13.14 -0.19 2.92
N LYS A 135 14.09 -0.92 3.51
CA LYS A 135 14.80 -2.00 2.82
C LYS A 135 13.86 -3.19 2.75
N TRP A 136 13.21 -3.34 1.62
CA TRP A 136 12.16 -4.33 1.41
C TRP A 136 12.58 -5.78 1.72
N ALA A 137 13.87 -6.12 1.54
CA ALA A 137 14.41 -7.43 1.95
C ALA A 137 14.36 -7.70 3.47
N LYS A 138 14.00 -6.70 4.28
CA LYS A 138 13.81 -6.82 5.74
C LYS A 138 12.35 -6.70 6.16
N VAL A 139 11.46 -6.30 5.26
CA VAL A 139 10.04 -6.19 5.57
C VAL A 139 9.50 -7.58 5.81
N VAL A 140 8.88 -7.76 6.97
CA VAL A 140 8.20 -9.00 7.32
C VAL A 140 6.81 -8.88 6.70
N TYR A 141 6.54 -9.69 5.69
CA TYR A 141 5.19 -9.89 5.19
C TYR A 141 4.33 -10.48 6.32
N THR A 142 3.74 -9.60 7.12
CA THR A 142 2.45 -9.91 7.74
C THR A 142 1.45 -9.59 6.64
N GLY A 143 0.94 -10.62 5.98
CA GLY A 143 -0.17 -10.45 5.07
C GLY A 143 -1.34 -9.80 5.81
N ALA A 144 -2.46 -9.66 5.12
CA ALA A 144 -3.74 -9.35 5.76
C ALA A 144 -4.20 -10.42 6.78
N ASP A 145 -3.32 -11.28 7.30
CA ASP A 145 -3.61 -12.45 8.12
C ASP A 145 -3.61 -12.20 9.64
N GLN A 146 -3.29 -10.98 10.11
CA GLN A 146 -3.40 -10.64 11.55
C GLN A 146 -4.18 -9.37 11.91
N ARG A 147 -4.72 -8.63 10.93
CA ARG A 147 -5.50 -7.41 11.21
C ARG A 147 -6.94 -7.57 10.74
N GLY A 148 -7.83 -7.91 11.68
CA GLY A 148 -9.27 -7.76 11.48
C GLY A 148 -9.59 -6.29 11.20
N TYR A 149 -10.03 -5.99 9.99
CA TYR A 149 -10.45 -4.63 9.61
C TYR A 149 -11.93 -4.41 9.97
N GLY A 150 -12.19 -3.29 10.66
CA GLY A 150 -13.50 -2.81 11.10
C GLY A 150 -14.43 -2.28 9.98
N PRO A 151 -15.50 -1.53 10.32
CA PRO A 151 -16.71 -1.45 9.51
C PRO A 151 -16.55 -0.79 8.14
N ALA A 152 -17.34 -1.27 7.19
CA ALA A 152 -17.28 -0.96 5.76
C ALA A 152 -17.48 0.53 5.42
N PRO A 153 -16.76 1.08 4.43
CA PRO A 153 -17.01 2.41 3.91
C PRO A 153 -18.28 2.45 3.04
N THR A 154 -19.05 3.54 3.16
CA THR A 154 -20.24 3.83 2.34
C THR A 154 -19.85 4.21 0.90
N LYS A 155 -20.68 3.80 -0.07
CA LYS A 155 -20.40 3.83 -1.52
C LYS A 155 -20.90 5.14 -2.18
N PRO A 156 -20.17 5.72 -3.14
CA PRO A 156 -20.71 6.74 -4.05
C PRO A 156 -21.62 6.10 -5.12
N THR A 157 -22.71 6.78 -5.46
CA THR A 157 -23.69 6.39 -6.49
C THR A 157 -23.40 7.07 -7.83
N THR A 158 -23.13 6.27 -8.87
CA THR A 158 -23.26 6.68 -10.28
C THR A 158 -24.17 5.69 -11.01
N PRO A 159 -25.12 6.12 -11.86
CA PRO A 159 -26.07 5.22 -12.53
C PRO A 159 -25.42 4.32 -13.58
N ALA A 160 -25.80 3.05 -13.59
CA ALA A 160 -25.30 2.03 -14.52
C ALA A 160 -25.95 2.12 -15.92
N ALA A 161 -25.15 1.88 -16.96
CA ALA A 161 -25.62 1.67 -18.33
C ALA A 161 -26.35 0.32 -18.49
N LYS A 162 -27.24 0.21 -19.49
CA LYS A 162 -28.07 -0.97 -19.79
C LYS A 162 -27.21 -2.22 -20.13
N PRO A 163 -27.58 -3.42 -19.65
CA PRO A 163 -26.80 -4.64 -19.84
C PRO A 163 -27.02 -5.25 -21.23
N VAL A 164 -25.92 -5.47 -21.96
CA VAL A 164 -25.84 -6.49 -23.02
C VAL A 164 -25.80 -7.85 -22.32
N ALA A 165 -26.42 -8.89 -22.89
CA ALA A 165 -26.43 -10.24 -22.31
C ALA A 165 -24.98 -10.71 -22.02
N ALA A 166 -24.58 -10.64 -20.75
CA ALA A 166 -23.21 -10.84 -20.34
C ALA A 166 -22.89 -12.34 -20.32
N SER A 167 -21.90 -12.75 -21.11
CA SER A 167 -21.24 -14.04 -20.94
C SER A 167 -20.72 -14.16 -19.50
N LEU A 168 -20.92 -15.31 -18.86
CA LEU A 168 -20.34 -15.61 -17.53
C LEU A 168 -18.81 -15.72 -17.57
N TRP A 169 -18.25 -15.78 -18.78
CA TRP A 169 -16.83 -15.79 -19.07
C TRP A 169 -16.44 -14.47 -19.74
N MET A 170 -15.37 -13.86 -19.22
CA MET A 170 -14.81 -12.62 -19.71
C MET A 170 -14.34 -12.78 -21.17
N PRO A 171 -14.84 -11.94 -22.10
CA PRO A 171 -14.34 -11.94 -23.47
C PRO A 171 -12.84 -11.69 -23.52
N GLY A 172 -12.12 -12.49 -24.32
CA GLY A 172 -10.66 -12.36 -24.50
C GLY A 172 -9.80 -13.00 -23.40
N ALA A 173 -10.38 -13.41 -22.27
CA ALA A 173 -9.66 -14.19 -21.26
C ALA A 173 -9.47 -15.64 -21.71
N VAL A 174 -8.32 -16.23 -21.37
CA VAL A 174 -8.11 -17.68 -21.51
C VAL A 174 -9.02 -18.41 -20.54
N ARG A 175 -9.81 -19.35 -21.05
CA ARG A 175 -10.74 -20.13 -20.24
C ARG A 175 -10.04 -21.39 -19.71
N SER A 176 -9.78 -21.44 -18.41
CA SER A 176 -9.15 -22.60 -17.75
C SER A 176 -10.00 -23.08 -16.56
N PRO A 177 -11.15 -23.71 -16.82
CA PRO A 177 -12.13 -24.04 -15.79
C PRO A 177 -11.53 -24.93 -14.69
N GLN A 178 -11.92 -24.68 -13.45
CA GLN A 178 -11.53 -25.48 -12.29
C GLN A 178 -12.74 -26.08 -11.58
N PRO A 179 -12.61 -27.29 -11.01
CA PRO A 179 -13.66 -27.87 -10.16
C PRO A 179 -13.75 -27.15 -8.80
N GLY A 180 -14.77 -27.49 -8.01
CA GLY A 180 -14.87 -27.06 -6.61
C GLY A 180 -15.45 -25.66 -6.37
N LYS A 181 -16.32 -25.16 -7.25
CA LYS A 181 -17.01 -23.87 -7.07
C LYS A 181 -17.65 -23.72 -5.68
N VAL A 182 -17.69 -22.49 -5.18
CA VAL A 182 -18.28 -22.14 -3.89
C VAL A 182 -19.66 -21.52 -4.09
N ALA A 183 -20.60 -21.78 -3.18
CA ALA A 183 -21.89 -21.11 -3.21
C ALA A 183 -21.74 -19.64 -2.81
N VAL A 184 -22.40 -18.74 -3.52
CA VAL A 184 -22.42 -17.30 -3.19
C VAL A 184 -23.57 -16.99 -2.24
N ASN A 185 -23.36 -16.07 -1.30
CA ASN A 185 -24.43 -15.54 -0.45
C ASN A 185 -25.19 -14.45 -1.21
N THR A 186 -26.28 -14.84 -1.87
CA THR A 186 -27.15 -13.98 -2.68
C THR A 186 -27.84 -12.85 -1.92
N LYS A 187 -27.79 -12.87 -0.58
CA LYS A 187 -28.37 -11.81 0.27
C LYS A 187 -27.43 -10.62 0.47
N LEU A 188 -26.14 -10.76 0.14
CA LEU A 188 -25.13 -9.71 0.33
C LEU A 188 -24.91 -8.89 -0.95
N PRO A 189 -24.40 -7.64 -0.88
CA PRO A 189 -24.10 -6.85 -2.07
C PRO A 189 -23.09 -7.52 -3.01
N ARG A 190 -23.18 -7.19 -4.31
CA ARG A 190 -22.16 -7.58 -5.30
C ARG A 190 -20.85 -6.84 -5.04
N ARG A 191 -19.73 -7.54 -5.12
CA ARG A 191 -18.38 -6.99 -4.90
C ARG A 191 -17.35 -7.54 -5.91
N VAL A 192 -16.23 -6.85 -5.98
CA VAL A 192 -15.01 -7.33 -6.65
C VAL A 192 -13.91 -7.25 -5.60
N THR A 193 -13.09 -8.29 -5.51
CA THR A 193 -11.98 -8.36 -4.56
C THR A 193 -10.67 -8.49 -5.32
N TRP A 194 -9.74 -7.58 -5.07
CA TRP A 194 -8.45 -7.52 -5.74
C TRP A 194 -7.35 -7.98 -4.79
N HIS A 195 -6.49 -8.87 -5.28
CA HIS A 195 -5.39 -9.44 -4.53
C HIS A 195 -4.13 -9.45 -5.39
N ILE A 196 -2.97 -9.34 -4.75
CA ILE A 196 -1.68 -9.35 -5.43
C ILE A 196 -0.94 -10.63 -5.05
N THR A 197 -0.48 -11.39 -6.04
CA THR A 197 0.39 -12.54 -5.82
C THR A 197 1.82 -12.06 -5.60
N SER A 198 2.20 -11.85 -4.34
CA SER A 198 3.56 -11.52 -3.97
C SER A 198 4.41 -12.78 -3.76
N ASP A 199 4.67 -13.51 -4.84
CA ASP A 199 5.33 -14.82 -4.80
C ASP A 199 6.84 -14.78 -4.50
N VAL A 200 7.48 -13.62 -4.64
CA VAL A 200 8.94 -13.51 -4.53
C VAL A 200 9.38 -12.20 -3.88
N ASP A 201 10.50 -12.27 -3.17
CA ASP A 201 11.17 -11.10 -2.61
C ASP A 201 11.67 -10.15 -3.71
N PRO A 202 11.72 -8.83 -3.43
CA PRO A 202 12.36 -7.85 -4.30
C PRO A 202 13.77 -8.27 -4.74
N GLY A 203 14.11 -7.96 -5.99
CA GLY A 203 15.39 -8.34 -6.59
C GLY A 203 15.44 -9.77 -7.14
N LYS A 204 14.41 -10.59 -6.91
CA LYS A 204 14.25 -11.89 -7.56
C LYS A 204 13.48 -11.77 -8.87
N GLN A 205 13.55 -12.81 -9.70
CA GLN A 205 12.77 -12.90 -10.92
C GLN A 205 11.31 -13.24 -10.59
N GLN A 206 10.36 -12.46 -11.12
CA GLN A 206 8.93 -12.77 -11.01
C GLN A 206 8.65 -14.13 -11.67
N PRO A 207 7.95 -15.06 -11.00
CA PRO A 207 7.53 -16.32 -11.60
C PRO A 207 6.71 -16.11 -12.87
N LEU A 208 6.87 -17.01 -13.83
CA LEU A 208 6.05 -17.00 -15.04
C LEU A 208 4.58 -17.24 -14.68
N PHE A 209 3.68 -16.61 -15.42
CA PHE A 209 2.24 -16.77 -15.24
C PHE A 209 1.81 -18.24 -15.20
N SER A 210 2.32 -19.04 -16.13
CA SER A 210 2.02 -20.48 -16.21
C SER A 210 2.45 -21.26 -14.96
N GLY A 211 3.52 -20.84 -14.28
CA GLY A 211 3.97 -21.43 -13.03
C GLY A 211 2.99 -21.15 -11.89
N VAL A 212 2.58 -19.89 -11.75
CA VAL A 212 1.61 -19.47 -10.73
C VAL A 212 0.24 -20.08 -11.00
N ALA A 213 -0.24 -20.05 -12.24
CA ALA A 213 -1.51 -20.67 -12.63
C ALA A 213 -1.50 -22.18 -12.33
N THR A 214 -0.42 -22.90 -12.64
CA THR A 214 -0.27 -24.33 -12.31
C THR A 214 -0.32 -24.56 -10.79
N TYR A 215 0.39 -23.74 -10.02
CA TYR A 215 0.38 -23.82 -8.56
C TYR A 215 -1.03 -23.63 -7.99
N LEU A 216 -1.75 -22.57 -8.39
CA LEU A 216 -3.10 -22.27 -7.91
C LEU A 216 -4.08 -23.40 -8.22
N LYS A 217 -3.99 -24.00 -9.41
CA LYS A 217 -4.80 -25.17 -9.80
C LYS A 217 -4.51 -26.37 -8.91
N ASN A 218 -3.23 -26.68 -8.69
CA ASN A 218 -2.81 -27.83 -7.87
C ASN A 218 -3.23 -27.69 -6.41
N GLN A 219 -3.22 -26.45 -5.88
CA GLN A 219 -3.70 -26.19 -4.53
C GLN A 219 -5.24 -26.12 -4.43
N GLY A 220 -5.94 -26.01 -5.56
CA GLY A 220 -7.40 -25.83 -5.58
C GLY A 220 -7.83 -24.46 -5.05
N TYR A 221 -6.97 -23.44 -5.17
CA TYR A 221 -7.17 -22.08 -4.64
C TYR A 221 -7.28 -21.04 -5.76
N CYS A 222 -7.88 -21.37 -6.89
CA CYS A 222 -7.96 -20.43 -8.00
C CYS A 222 -8.90 -19.24 -7.67
N PRO A 223 -8.53 -18.01 -8.12
CA PRO A 223 -9.42 -16.85 -8.14
C PRO A 223 -10.43 -16.99 -9.30
N HIS A 224 -11.28 -15.97 -9.53
CA HIS A 224 -12.02 -15.92 -10.80
C HIS A 224 -11.07 -15.63 -11.95
N LEU A 225 -10.27 -14.59 -11.80
CA LEU A 225 -9.31 -14.11 -12.79
C LEU A 225 -7.90 -14.09 -12.19
N THR A 226 -6.90 -14.53 -12.95
CA THR A 226 -5.52 -14.10 -12.76
C THR A 226 -5.13 -13.19 -13.92
N TRP A 227 -4.44 -12.10 -13.62
CA TRP A 227 -4.07 -11.07 -14.57
C TRP A 227 -2.56 -10.75 -14.48
N ASP A 228 -1.89 -10.74 -15.63
CA ASP A 228 -0.53 -10.20 -15.77
C ASP A 228 -0.57 -8.76 -16.29
N PRO A 229 -0.19 -7.76 -15.49
CA PRO A 229 -0.28 -6.36 -15.89
C PRO A 229 0.82 -5.91 -16.88
N VAL A 230 1.87 -6.71 -17.08
CA VAL A 230 2.99 -6.38 -17.98
C VAL A 230 2.70 -6.81 -19.42
N ILE A 231 2.16 -8.02 -19.60
CA ILE A 231 1.84 -8.58 -20.92
C ILE A 231 0.34 -8.53 -21.25
N GLY A 232 -0.52 -8.27 -20.28
CA GLY A 232 -1.98 -8.19 -20.46
C GLY A 232 -2.67 -9.54 -20.58
N HIS A 233 -2.01 -10.62 -20.16
CA HIS A 233 -2.59 -11.94 -20.16
C HIS A 233 -3.60 -12.08 -19.02
N ILE A 234 -4.78 -12.63 -19.33
CA ILE A 234 -5.85 -12.86 -18.37
C ILE A 234 -6.31 -14.32 -18.51
N GLU A 235 -6.35 -15.04 -17.40
CA GLU A 235 -6.89 -16.40 -17.34
C GLU A 235 -8.06 -16.44 -16.35
N GLN A 236 -9.19 -17.03 -16.77
CA GLN A 236 -10.38 -17.19 -15.94
C GLN A 236 -10.58 -18.66 -15.57
N TYR A 237 -10.84 -18.91 -14.27
CA TYR A 237 -10.97 -20.27 -13.73
C TYR A 237 -12.41 -20.64 -13.35
N TYR A 238 -13.23 -19.65 -13.00
CA TYR A 238 -14.62 -19.85 -12.59
C TYR A 238 -15.56 -18.89 -13.32
N PRO A 239 -16.78 -19.31 -13.68
CA PRO A 239 -17.79 -18.42 -14.24
C PRO A 239 -18.20 -17.35 -13.20
N ALA A 240 -18.65 -16.20 -13.67
CA ALA A 240 -18.94 -15.04 -12.83
C ALA A 240 -20.10 -15.24 -11.82
N ASP A 241 -20.88 -16.32 -11.93
CA ASP A 241 -22.05 -16.61 -11.10
C ASP A 241 -21.79 -17.54 -9.90
N VAL A 242 -20.53 -17.95 -9.69
CA VAL A 242 -20.12 -18.80 -8.56
C VAL A 242 -19.04 -18.12 -7.72
N GLY A 243 -18.79 -18.61 -6.51
CA GLY A 243 -17.67 -18.18 -5.69
C GLY A 243 -16.38 -18.91 -6.07
N ALA A 244 -15.25 -18.19 -6.04
CA ALA A 244 -13.91 -18.75 -6.22
C ALA A 244 -13.22 -19.02 -4.86
N ARG A 245 -12.02 -19.62 -4.89
CA ARG A 245 -11.41 -20.30 -3.73
C ARG A 245 -10.07 -19.72 -3.26
N ALA A 246 -9.62 -18.58 -3.79
CA ALA A 246 -8.28 -18.08 -3.50
C ALA A 246 -8.04 -17.62 -2.05
N LEU A 247 -9.09 -17.55 -1.21
CA LEU A 247 -8.98 -17.16 0.19
C LEU A 247 -9.30 -18.29 1.17
N ARG A 248 -8.61 -18.28 2.31
CA ARG A 248 -8.74 -19.26 3.40
C ARG A 248 -10.17 -19.37 3.94
N MET A 249 -10.89 -18.24 4.00
CA MET A 249 -12.34 -18.19 4.19
C MET A 249 -12.94 -17.82 2.84
N TRP A 250 -13.56 -18.80 2.18
CA TRP A 250 -13.90 -18.76 0.76
C TRP A 250 -14.86 -17.60 0.45
N ASN A 251 -14.98 -17.24 -0.83
CA ASN A 251 -15.72 -16.04 -1.23
C ASN A 251 -17.23 -16.29 -1.35
N GLU A 252 -17.81 -16.89 -0.31
CA GLU A 252 -19.26 -16.94 -0.07
C GLU A 252 -19.84 -15.53 0.09
N ASP A 253 -18.97 -14.57 0.34
CA ASP A 253 -19.28 -13.25 0.78
C ASP A 253 -19.66 -12.36 -0.44
N GLY A 254 -20.96 -12.17 -0.68
CA GLY A 254 -21.52 -11.31 -1.75
C GLY A 254 -22.45 -12.05 -2.72
N ALA A 255 -23.49 -11.39 -3.22
CA ALA A 255 -24.39 -12.00 -4.22
C ALA A 255 -23.68 -12.34 -5.53
N ARG A 256 -22.58 -11.63 -5.79
CA ARG A 256 -21.49 -11.96 -6.72
C ARG A 256 -20.21 -11.44 -6.07
N ASN A 257 -19.12 -12.20 -6.16
CA ASN A 257 -17.81 -11.78 -5.69
C ASN A 257 -16.74 -12.24 -6.68
N ILE A 258 -16.32 -11.36 -7.58
CA ILE A 258 -15.26 -11.65 -8.55
C ILE A 258 -13.91 -11.42 -7.87
N GLN A 259 -13.11 -12.49 -7.76
CA GLN A 259 -11.73 -12.41 -7.28
C GLN A 259 -10.77 -12.21 -8.43
N ILE A 260 -9.93 -11.19 -8.32
CA ILE A 260 -8.92 -10.85 -9.30
C ILE A 260 -7.56 -10.91 -8.63
N GLU A 261 -6.76 -11.87 -9.07
CA GLU A 261 -5.40 -12.10 -8.65
C GLU A 261 -4.45 -11.41 -9.63
N ILE A 262 -3.62 -10.50 -9.14
CA ILE A 262 -2.67 -9.73 -9.95
C ILE A 262 -1.30 -10.36 -9.79
N LEU A 263 -0.72 -10.84 -10.90
CA LEU A 263 0.62 -11.40 -10.91
C LEU A 263 1.66 -10.29 -10.82
N PHE A 264 1.97 -9.88 -9.60
CA PHE A 264 2.85 -8.76 -9.32
C PHE A 264 3.53 -8.93 -7.96
N SER A 265 4.86 -9.02 -7.94
CA SER A 265 5.65 -8.93 -6.73
C SER A 265 6.43 -7.63 -6.75
N ARG A 266 6.22 -6.81 -5.71
CA ARG A 266 6.85 -5.50 -5.60
C ARG A 266 8.38 -5.62 -5.67
N GLY A 267 9.00 -4.91 -6.61
CA GLY A 267 10.45 -4.89 -6.79
C GLY A 267 11.05 -6.17 -7.41
N ALA A 268 10.24 -7.13 -7.85
CA ALA A 268 10.74 -8.27 -8.63
C ALA A 268 11.09 -7.86 -10.06
N TYR A 269 12.03 -8.58 -10.67
CA TYR A 269 12.37 -8.42 -12.09
C TYR A 269 11.30 -9.05 -12.98
N ARG A 270 10.86 -8.29 -13.97
CA ARG A 270 10.00 -8.70 -15.09
C ARG A 270 10.65 -8.20 -16.36
N GLU A 271 11.04 -9.12 -17.25
CA GLU A 271 11.70 -8.78 -18.52
C GLU A 271 12.92 -7.85 -18.32
N GLY A 272 13.71 -8.11 -17.27
CA GLY A 272 14.90 -7.31 -16.95
C GLY A 272 14.62 -5.96 -16.25
N ARG A 273 13.35 -5.60 -16.01
CA ARG A 273 12.96 -4.36 -15.31
C ARG A 273 12.32 -4.64 -13.95
N GLN A 274 12.59 -3.79 -12.97
CA GLN A 274 11.87 -3.80 -11.70
C GLN A 274 10.72 -2.79 -11.70
N TYR A 275 9.62 -3.15 -11.04
CA TYR A 275 8.46 -2.29 -10.82
C TYR A 275 8.24 -2.09 -9.33
N GLY A 276 8.19 -0.83 -8.88
CA GLY A 276 8.08 -0.48 -7.46
C GLY A 276 6.64 -0.47 -6.95
N GLU A 277 5.68 -0.24 -7.84
CA GLU A 277 4.25 -0.28 -7.61
C GLU A 277 3.56 -0.97 -8.79
N LEU A 278 2.34 -1.50 -8.58
CA LEU A 278 1.55 -2.04 -9.68
C LEU A 278 1.30 -0.99 -10.77
N THR A 279 1.08 0.27 -10.35
CA THR A 279 0.88 1.41 -11.26
C THR A 279 2.10 1.75 -12.11
N ASP A 280 3.29 1.24 -11.75
CA ASP A 280 4.50 1.42 -12.56
C ASP A 280 4.53 0.46 -13.77
N THR A 281 3.70 -0.58 -13.75
CA THR A 281 3.56 -1.52 -14.87
C THR A 281 2.77 -0.87 -16.02
N PRO A 282 2.85 -1.44 -17.23
CA PRO A 282 2.01 -1.01 -18.35
C PRO A 282 0.49 -1.11 -18.14
N LEU A 283 0.03 -1.81 -17.09
CA LEU A 283 -1.39 -2.08 -16.82
C LEU A 283 -2.17 -2.63 -18.02
N LYS A 284 -1.50 -3.42 -18.89
CA LYS A 284 -2.13 -3.96 -20.10
C LYS A 284 -3.31 -4.84 -19.71
N GLY A 285 -4.43 -4.71 -20.42
CA GLY A 285 -5.64 -5.50 -20.16
C GLY A 285 -6.53 -4.98 -19.02
N LEU A 286 -6.09 -4.01 -18.21
CA LEU A 286 -6.90 -3.49 -17.09
C LEU A 286 -8.26 -2.95 -17.55
N ALA A 287 -8.29 -2.21 -18.66
CA ALA A 287 -9.53 -1.64 -19.20
C ALA A 287 -10.57 -2.69 -19.64
N GLN A 288 -10.16 -3.95 -19.84
CA GLN A 288 -11.08 -5.04 -20.16
C GLN A 288 -11.70 -5.64 -18.90
N ILE A 289 -11.02 -5.50 -17.75
CA ILE A 289 -11.44 -6.02 -16.45
C ILE A 289 -12.41 -5.05 -15.76
N LEU A 290 -12.25 -3.74 -15.98
CA LEU A 290 -13.10 -2.66 -15.43
C LEU A 290 -14.45 -2.58 -16.16
#